data_AF-A0A9J6RQE5-F1
#
_entry.id   AF-A0A9J6RQE5-F1
#
_cell.length_a   1.000
_cell.length_b   1.000
_cell.length_c   1.000
_cell.angle_alpha   90.00
_cell.angle_beta   90.00
_cell.angle_gamma   90.00
#
_symmetry.space_group_name_H-M   'P 1'
#
loop_
_entity.id
_entity.type
_entity.pdbx_description
1 polymer ?
#
loop_
_entity_poly.entity_id
_entity_poly.type
_entity_poly.pdbx_seq_one_letter_code
_entity_poly.pdbx_strand_id
1 'polypeptide(L)'
;MTALSSTLKPFLVALILTPAIAIAHSSHDPVNDIQKNDQTISARQLEFENSQTEAQKFENLRNQIRVMESKIITLRNLMASDYPHIKEKMSKYKFDYMESINDTLAQLKKTLKQTDSLLNQ
;
A
#
# COMPACT_ATOMS: atom_id res chain seq x y z
N MET A 1 -27.63 -14.86 -19.93
CA MET A 1 -27.53 -14.81 -18.46
C MET A 1 -26.80 -16.05 -18.00
N THR A 2 -25.48 -15.97 -17.86
CA THR A 2 -24.66 -17.08 -17.37
C THR A 2 -24.23 -16.74 -15.95
N ALA A 3 -24.57 -17.65 -15.04
CA ALA A 3 -24.47 -17.50 -13.60
C ALA A 3 -23.03 -17.20 -13.14
N LEU A 4 -22.88 -16.22 -12.24
CA LEU A 4 -21.70 -16.09 -11.39
C LEU A 4 -21.54 -17.40 -10.61
N SER A 5 -20.53 -18.19 -10.94
CA SER A 5 -20.21 -19.41 -10.21
C SER A 5 -19.71 -19.05 -8.81
N SER A 6 -20.58 -19.34 -7.84
CA SER A 6 -20.49 -19.09 -6.39
C SER A 6 -19.43 -19.95 -5.67
N THR A 7 -18.14 -19.89 -6.06
CA THR A 7 -17.11 -20.74 -5.41
C THR A 7 -15.84 -20.03 -4.92
N LEU A 8 -15.78 -18.69 -4.91
CA LEU A 8 -14.60 -17.96 -4.43
C LEU A 8 -14.73 -17.40 -2.98
N LYS A 9 -15.54 -18.02 -2.12
CA LYS A 9 -16.03 -17.35 -0.89
C LYS A 9 -15.25 -17.52 0.43
N PRO A 10 -14.26 -18.42 0.62
CA PRO A 10 -13.48 -18.33 1.85
C PRO A 10 -11.97 -18.43 1.58
N PHE A 11 -11.31 -17.30 1.32
CA PHE A 11 -9.85 -17.25 1.50
C PHE A 11 -9.30 -15.92 2.04
N LEU A 12 -10.09 -14.83 2.01
CA LEU A 12 -9.58 -13.49 2.34
C LEU A 12 -9.74 -13.06 3.81
N VAL A 13 -10.23 -13.95 4.69
CA VAL A 13 -10.42 -13.66 6.13
C VAL A 13 -9.09 -13.48 6.88
N ALA A 14 -7.99 -14.10 6.43
CA ALA A 14 -6.73 -14.11 7.18
C ALA A 14 -5.94 -12.78 7.13
N LEU A 15 -6.39 -11.80 6.35
CA LEU A 15 -5.47 -10.78 5.83
C LEU A 15 -5.82 -9.34 6.22
N ILE A 16 -6.94 -9.16 6.93
CA ILE A 16 -7.49 -7.85 7.38
C ILE A 16 -7.15 -7.56 8.86
N LEU A 17 -6.82 -8.58 9.66
CA LEU A 17 -6.66 -8.45 11.12
C LEU A 17 -5.23 -8.25 11.61
N THR A 18 -4.23 -8.22 10.73
CA THR A 18 -2.93 -7.69 11.15
C THR A 18 -2.98 -6.17 11.02
N PRO A 19 -3.00 -5.41 12.14
CA PRO A 19 -2.54 -4.04 12.05
C PRO A 19 -1.14 -4.16 11.48
N ALA A 20 -0.96 -3.75 10.23
CA ALA A 20 0.34 -3.31 9.79
C ALA A 20 0.63 -2.08 10.66
N ILE A 21 1.14 -2.33 11.86
CA ILE A 21 2.16 -1.46 12.39
C ILE A 21 3.27 -1.61 11.35
N ALA A 22 3.16 -0.83 10.26
CA ALA A 22 4.28 -0.51 9.43
C ALA A 22 5.16 0.38 10.31
N ILE A 23 5.76 -0.25 11.32
CA ILE A 23 7.02 0.18 11.85
C ILE A 23 7.93 -0.08 10.66
N ALA A 24 8.03 0.93 9.79
CA ALA A 24 9.30 1.17 9.16
C ALA A 24 10.25 1.32 10.35
N HIS A 25 10.81 0.21 10.82
CA HIS A 25 12.02 0.26 11.61
C HIS A 25 12.91 1.18 10.79
N SER A 26 13.42 2.25 11.40
CA SER A 26 14.33 3.15 10.72
C SER A 26 15.48 2.29 10.21
N SER A 27 15.36 1.87 8.95
CA SER A 27 16.38 1.06 8.32
C SER A 27 17.62 1.90 8.33
N HIS A 28 18.75 1.25 8.54
CA HIS A 28 20.03 1.93 8.46
C HIS A 28 20.23 2.58 7.08
N ASP A 29 19.50 2.11 6.06
CA ASP A 29 19.50 2.65 4.71
C ASP A 29 18.07 2.71 4.10
N PRO A 30 17.34 3.83 4.26
CA PRO A 30 16.01 4.00 3.69
C PRO A 30 16.00 4.05 2.15
N VAL A 31 17.13 4.39 1.51
CA VAL A 31 17.23 4.44 0.04
C VAL A 31 17.25 3.03 -0.53
N ASN A 32 18.02 2.13 0.08
CA ASN A 32 18.03 0.71 -0.29
C ASN A 32 16.65 0.06 -0.12
N ASP A 33 15.91 0.42 0.93
CA ASP A 33 14.56 -0.09 1.14
C ASP A 33 13.58 0.37 0.06
N ILE A 34 13.68 1.64 -0.36
CA ILE A 34 12.90 2.16 -1.49
C ILE A 34 13.22 1.37 -2.77
N GLN A 35 14.49 1.10 -3.04
CA GLN A 35 14.91 0.32 -4.22
C GLN A 35 14.39 -1.12 -4.18
N LYS A 36 14.45 -1.79 -3.02
CA LYS A 36 13.88 -3.13 -2.83
C LYS A 36 12.37 -3.15 -3.04
N ASN A 37 11.67 -2.13 -2.54
CA ASN A 37 10.23 -1.99 -2.76
C ASN A 37 9.93 -1.82 -4.26
N ASP A 38 10.72 -1.04 -5.00
CA ASP A 38 10.58 -0.88 -6.45
C ASP A 38 10.78 -2.19 -7.20
N GLN A 39 11.86 -2.91 -6.91
CA GLN A 39 12.11 -4.24 -7.50
C GLN A 39 10.96 -5.21 -7.20
N THR A 40 10.45 -5.19 -5.96
CA THR A 40 9.33 -6.04 -5.56
C THR A 40 8.06 -5.68 -6.33
N ILE A 41 7.73 -4.39 -6.48
CA ILE A 41 6.57 -3.95 -7.25
C ILE A 41 6.68 -4.42 -8.70
N SER A 42 7.82 -4.19 -9.36
CA SER A 42 8.04 -4.63 -10.73
C SER A 42 7.95 -6.15 -10.89
N ALA A 43 8.53 -6.92 -9.96
CA ALA A 43 8.41 -8.38 -9.96
C ALA A 43 6.95 -8.84 -9.83
N ARG A 44 6.18 -8.23 -8.92
CA ARG A 44 4.75 -8.54 -8.76
C ARG A 44 3.93 -8.17 -9.99
N GLN A 45 4.24 -7.07 -10.66
CA GLN A 45 3.57 -6.69 -11.91
C GLN A 45 3.78 -7.75 -13.00
N LEU A 46 5.00 -8.30 -13.13
CA LEU A 46 5.29 -9.40 -14.04
C LEU A 46 4.57 -10.71 -13.63
N GLU A 47 4.52 -11.02 -12.34
CA GLU A 47 3.78 -12.17 -11.82
C GLU A 47 2.26 -12.05 -12.06
N PHE A 48 1.71 -10.84 -12.05
CA PHE A 48 0.29 -10.59 -12.31
C PHE A 48 -0.09 -11.01 -13.74
N GLU A 49 0.75 -10.69 -14.73
CA GLU A 49 0.54 -11.06 -16.13
C GLU A 49 0.52 -12.58 -16.31
N ASN A 50 1.32 -13.30 -15.53
CA ASN A 50 1.45 -14.76 -15.58
C ASN A 50 0.44 -15.51 -14.68
N SER A 51 -0.34 -14.79 -13.87
CA SER A 51 -1.29 -15.38 -12.93
C SER A 51 -2.48 -16.02 -13.65
N GLN A 52 -2.79 -17.26 -13.28
CA GLN A 52 -3.76 -18.10 -14.00
C GLN A 52 -5.19 -17.93 -13.47
N THR A 53 -5.35 -17.58 -12.20
CA THR A 53 -6.66 -17.45 -11.56
C THR A 53 -6.93 -16.02 -11.10
N GLU A 54 -8.22 -15.66 -11.02
CA GLU A 54 -8.65 -14.38 -10.47
C GLU A 54 -8.16 -14.21 -9.02
N ALA A 55 -8.23 -15.27 -8.20
CA ALA A 55 -7.73 -15.25 -6.82
C ALA A 55 -6.22 -14.90 -6.76
N GLN A 56 -5.40 -15.49 -7.64
CA GLN A 56 -3.98 -15.17 -7.73
C GLN A 56 -3.74 -13.72 -8.15
N LYS A 57 -4.51 -13.22 -9.13
CA LYS A 57 -4.45 -11.84 -9.58
C LYS A 57 -4.82 -10.85 -8.47
N PHE A 58 -5.88 -11.13 -7.71
CA PHE A 58 -6.29 -10.31 -6.58
C PHE A 58 -5.24 -10.28 -5.47
N GLU A 59 -4.70 -11.44 -5.08
CA GLU A 59 -3.65 -11.49 -4.06
C GLU A 59 -2.37 -10.77 -4.52
N ASN A 60 -2.02 -10.91 -5.79
CA ASN A 60 -0.90 -10.19 -6.36
C ASN A 60 -1.10 -8.65 -6.28
N LEU A 61 -2.26 -8.14 -6.73
CA LEU A 61 -2.59 -6.71 -6.63
C LEU A 61 -2.53 -6.22 -5.19
N ARG A 62 -3.04 -7.00 -4.24
CA ARG A 62 -2.99 -6.68 -2.82
C ARG A 62 -1.54 -6.53 -2.32
N ASN A 63 -0.66 -7.41 -2.77
CA ASN A 63 0.75 -7.35 -2.41
C ASN A 63 1.46 -6.16 -3.06
N GLN A 64 1.16 -5.83 -4.32
CA GLN A 64 1.66 -4.60 -4.94
C GLN A 64 1.28 -3.37 -4.11
N ILE A 65 0.01 -3.27 -3.71
CA ILE A 65 -0.51 -2.13 -2.94
C ILE A 65 0.17 -1.99 -1.58
N ARG A 66 0.39 -3.09 -0.86
CA ARG A 66 1.12 -3.06 0.42
C ARG A 66 2.55 -2.58 0.28
N VAL A 67 3.25 -3.02 -0.75
CA VAL A 67 4.63 -2.60 -1.01
C VAL A 67 4.67 -1.11 -1.39
N MET A 68 3.70 -0.64 -2.17
CA MET A 68 3.55 0.80 -2.46
C MET A 68 3.27 1.63 -1.20
N GLU A 69 2.37 1.17 -0.31
CA GLU A 69 2.11 1.85 0.97
C GLU A 69 3.40 1.95 1.81
N SER A 70 4.17 0.85 1.91
CA SER A 70 5.45 0.81 2.61
C SER A 70 6.44 1.82 2.02
N LYS A 71 6.58 1.84 0.68
CA LYS A 71 7.45 2.79 -0.03
C LYS A 71 7.07 4.24 0.25
N ILE A 72 5.78 4.58 0.21
CA ILE A 72 5.29 5.94 0.50
C ILE A 72 5.62 6.34 1.94
N ILE A 73 5.44 5.45 2.92
CA ILE A 73 5.79 5.70 4.32
C ILE A 73 7.29 5.95 4.47
N THR A 74 8.14 5.14 3.84
CA THR A 74 9.59 5.33 3.88
C THR A 74 10.01 6.67 3.25
N LEU A 75 9.44 7.02 2.09
CA LEU A 75 9.68 8.33 1.44
C LEU A 75 9.26 9.49 2.34
N ARG A 76 8.06 9.42 2.93
CA ARG A 76 7.52 10.43 3.84
C ARG A 76 8.43 10.61 5.06
N ASN A 77 8.91 9.52 5.65
CA ASN A 77 9.82 9.57 6.80
C ASN A 77 11.19 10.15 6.43
N LEU A 78 11.73 9.78 5.26
CA LEU A 78 12.99 10.34 4.76
C LEU A 78 12.86 11.85 4.53
N MET A 79 11.78 12.31 3.88
CA MET A 79 11.52 13.73 3.69
C MET A 79 11.36 14.48 5.03
N ALA A 80 10.67 13.90 6.00
CA ALA A 80 10.52 14.51 7.33
C ALA A 80 11.87 14.58 8.09
N SER A 81 12.77 13.61 7.86
CA SER A 81 14.11 13.58 8.43
C SER A 81 15.04 14.61 7.79
N ASP A 82 15.06 14.70 6.46
CA ASP A 82 15.93 15.62 5.70
C ASP A 82 15.48 17.08 5.83
N TYR A 83 14.16 17.28 6.00
CA TYR A 83 13.55 18.60 6.07
C TYR A 83 12.64 18.75 7.30
N PRO A 84 13.17 18.64 8.53
CA PRO A 84 12.39 18.65 9.78
C PRO A 84 11.70 20.01 10.04
N HIS A 85 12.07 21.01 9.26
CA HIS A 85 11.55 22.36 9.33
C HIS A 85 10.41 22.63 8.33
N ILE A 86 10.11 21.74 7.37
CA ILE A 86 8.93 21.87 6.50
C ILE A 86 7.68 21.60 7.35
N LYS A 87 7.25 22.65 8.06
CA LYS A 87 5.98 22.75 8.76
C LYS A 87 5.04 23.56 7.88
N GLU A 88 3.73 23.43 8.09
CA GLU A 88 2.69 24.21 7.39
C GLU A 88 3.12 25.67 7.17
N LYS A 89 3.55 26.35 8.24
CA LYS A 89 3.96 27.76 8.25
C LYS A 89 5.13 28.14 7.33
N MET A 90 5.91 27.17 6.83
CA MET A 90 7.05 27.40 5.94
C MET A 90 6.78 26.94 4.50
N SER A 91 5.66 26.25 4.27
CA SER A 91 5.15 26.06 2.92
C SER A 91 4.68 27.40 2.37
N LYS A 92 5.02 27.70 1.11
CA LYS A 92 4.45 28.83 0.36
C LYS A 92 2.92 28.83 0.41
N TYR A 93 2.31 27.66 0.53
CA TYR A 93 0.87 27.45 0.51
C TYR A 93 0.24 27.31 1.89
N LYS A 94 1.03 27.43 2.98
CA LYS A 94 0.57 27.12 4.34
C LYS A 94 -0.07 25.73 4.40
N PHE A 95 0.64 24.73 3.90
CA PHE A 95 0.14 23.37 3.73
C PHE A 95 1.06 22.35 4.40
N ASP A 96 0.47 21.43 5.16
CA ASP A 96 1.19 20.32 5.78
C ASP A 96 1.21 19.11 4.84
N TYR A 97 2.28 18.99 4.08
CA TYR A 97 2.47 17.90 3.12
C TYR A 97 2.57 16.54 3.82
N MET A 98 3.16 16.47 5.02
CA MET A 98 3.36 15.20 5.72
C MET A 98 2.03 14.67 6.26
N GLU A 99 1.21 15.57 6.80
CA GLU A 99 -0.13 15.21 7.25
C GLU A 99 -1.03 14.82 6.07
N SER A 100 -0.98 15.55 4.96
CA SER A 100 -1.75 15.19 3.77
C SER A 100 -1.37 13.80 3.20
N ILE A 101 -0.09 13.42 3.26
CA ILE A 101 0.34 12.06 2.89
C ILE A 101 -0.25 11.02 3.86
N ASN A 102 -0.29 11.29 5.16
CA ASN A 102 -0.88 10.37 6.16
C ASN A 102 -2.38 10.17 5.91
N ASP A 103 -3.10 11.27 5.70
CA ASP A 103 -4.53 11.25 5.41
C ASP A 103 -4.82 10.46 4.14
N THR A 104 -4.02 10.69 3.09
CA THR A 104 -4.16 9.97 1.82
C THR A 104 -3.91 8.47 2.00
N LEU A 105 -2.89 8.08 2.77
CA LEU A 105 -2.64 6.66 3.09
C LEU A 105 -3.77 6.03 3.90
N ALA A 106 -4.35 6.76 4.85
CA ALA A 106 -5.49 6.29 5.63
C ALA A 106 -6.75 6.12 4.75
N GLN A 107 -6.99 7.06 3.84
CA GLN A 107 -8.07 6.98 2.86
C GLN A 107 -7.87 5.81 1.90
N LEU A 108 -6.65 5.61 1.37
CA LEU A 108 -6.30 4.47 0.53
C LEU A 108 -6.63 3.15 1.25
N LYS A 109 -6.17 2.97 2.49
CA LYS A 109 -6.49 1.78 3.30
C LYS A 109 -7.99 1.55 3.46
N LYS A 110 -8.77 2.61 3.66
CA LYS A 110 -10.23 2.53 3.77
C LYS A 110 -10.87 2.11 2.44
N THR A 111 -10.47 2.72 1.33
CA THR A 111 -10.96 2.36 -0.01
C THR A 111 -10.65 0.91 -0.34
N LEU A 112 -9.44 0.43 -0.02
CA LEU A 112 -9.07 -0.98 -0.23
C LEU A 112 -9.94 -1.94 0.58
N LYS A 113 -10.23 -1.61 1.84
CA LYS A 113 -11.15 -2.40 2.67
C LYS A 113 -12.57 -2.43 2.09
N GLN A 114 -13.04 -1.31 1.55
CA GLN A 114 -14.36 -1.24 0.90
C GLN A 114 -14.40 -2.10 -0.37
N THR A 115 -13.38 -2.00 -1.22
CA THR A 115 -13.24 -2.84 -2.42
C THR A 115 -13.22 -4.33 -2.06
N ASP A 116 -12.41 -4.71 -1.06
CA ASP A 116 -12.35 -6.10 -0.56
C ASP A 116 -13.70 -6.59 -0.03
N SER A 117 -14.45 -5.72 0.66
CA SER A 117 -15.79 -6.08 1.16
C SER A 117 -16.81 -6.35 0.06
N LEU A 118 -16.68 -5.71 -1.12
CA LEU A 118 -17.56 -5.94 -2.27
C LEU A 118 -17.19 -7.23 -3.02
N LEU A 119 -15.90 -7.53 -3.10
CA LEU A 119 -15.39 -8.71 -3.81
C LEU A 119 -15.64 -10.03 -3.05
N ASN A 120 -15.82 -9.95 -1.72
CA ASN A 120 -16.09 -11.10 -0.86
C ASN A 120 -17.58 -11.33 -0.54
N GLN A 121 -18.49 -10.56 -1.15
CA GLN A 121 -19.95 -10.73 -1.01
C GLN A 121 -20.52 -11.84 -1.91
#